data_AF-A0AA90R322-F1
#
_entry.id   AF-A0AA90R322-F1
#
_cell.length_a   1.000
_cell.length_b   1.000
_cell.length_c   1.000
_cell.angle_alpha   90.00
_cell.angle_beta   90.00
_cell.angle_gamma   90.00
#
_symmetry.space_group_name_H-M   'P 1'
#
loop_
_entity.id
_entity.type
_entity.pdbx_description
1 polymer ?
#
loop_
_entity_poly.entity_id
_entity_poly.type
_entity_poly.pdbx_seq_one_letter_code
_entity_poly.pdbx_strand_id
1 'polypeptide(L)'
;MAKTAAQRQAAYRARRPMAGRNGERRLNTWLSTGASLALARLAKRYGVTQREVLERFICAEDDRILSGIKPDSPEWNAYFDIKTVTP
;
A
#
# COMPACT_ATOMS: atom_id res chain seq x y z
N MET A 1 -3.13 32.22 -16.29
CA MET A 1 -4.15 31.25 -16.78
C MET A 1 -4.56 30.32 -15.64
N ALA A 2 -5.86 30.10 -15.44
CA ALA A 2 -6.32 29.10 -14.49
C ALA A 2 -5.95 27.69 -14.97
N LYS A 3 -5.53 26.80 -14.06
CA LYS A 3 -5.20 25.41 -14.42
C LYS A 3 -6.44 24.69 -14.90
N THR A 4 -6.31 23.93 -15.99
CA THR A 4 -7.37 23.03 -16.46
C THR A 4 -7.58 21.88 -15.46
N ALA A 5 -8.73 21.20 -15.54
CA ALA A 5 -8.99 20.02 -14.72
C ALA A 5 -7.91 18.94 -14.88
N ALA A 6 -7.46 18.70 -16.11
CA ALA A 6 -6.37 17.76 -16.42
C ALA A 6 -5.04 18.19 -15.76
N GLN A 7 -4.69 19.48 -15.81
CA GLN A 7 -3.49 20.02 -15.16
C GLN A 7 -3.56 19.91 -13.63
N ARG A 8 -4.74 20.12 -13.04
CA ARG A 8 -4.95 19.91 -11.59
C ARG A 8 -4.76 18.43 -11.21
N GLN A 9 -5.32 17.51 -11.99
CA GLN A 9 -5.18 16.07 -11.74
C GLN A 9 -3.74 15.58 -11.95
N ALA A 10 -3.01 16.12 -12.93
CA ALA A 10 -1.60 15.84 -13.13
C ALA A 10 -0.76 16.34 -11.95
N ALA A 11 -0.99 17.58 -11.50
CA ALA A 11 -0.29 18.15 -10.35
C ALA A 11 -0.59 17.39 -9.04
N TYR A 12 -1.84 16.94 -8.83
CA TYR A 12 -2.20 16.10 -7.70
C TYR A 12 -1.42 14.78 -7.72
N ARG A 13 -1.42 14.08 -8.86
CA ARG A 13 -0.68 12.82 -9.03
C ARG A 13 0.83 12.98 -8.84
N ALA A 14 1.41 14.09 -9.28
CA ALA A 14 2.85 14.37 -9.11
C ALA A 14 3.24 14.62 -7.65
N ARG A 15 2.32 15.13 -6.81
CA ARG A 15 2.60 15.43 -5.40
C ARG A 15 2.46 14.22 -4.47
N ARG A 16 1.60 13.25 -4.81
CA ARG A 16 1.30 12.09 -3.93
C ARG A 16 2.52 11.22 -3.58
N PRO A 17 3.45 10.93 -4.52
CA PRO A 17 4.68 10.21 -4.20
C PRO A 17 5.59 10.90 -3.18
N MET A 18 5.38 12.19 -2.91
CA MET A 18 6.15 12.96 -1.92
C MET A 18 5.30 13.35 -0.70
N ALA A 19 4.05 12.89 -0.62
CA ALA A 19 3.15 13.20 0.48
C ALA A 19 3.34 12.23 1.66
N GLY A 20 3.15 12.71 2.89
CA GLY A 20 3.36 11.90 4.10
C GLY A 20 4.84 11.75 4.48
N ARG A 21 5.16 10.79 5.35
CA ARG A 21 6.53 10.61 5.88
C ARG A 21 7.52 10.06 4.83
N ASN A 22 7.07 9.11 4.01
CA ASN A 22 7.92 8.40 3.03
C ASN A 22 7.33 8.40 1.60
N GLY A 23 6.38 9.30 1.32
CA GLY A 23 5.63 9.26 0.08
C GLY A 23 4.48 8.26 0.09
N GLU A 24 3.48 8.48 -0.75
CA GLU A 24 2.42 7.50 -0.99
C GLU A 24 2.66 6.76 -2.30
N ARG A 25 2.37 5.45 -2.32
CA ARG A 25 2.39 4.63 -3.56
C ARG A 25 0.99 4.25 -3.99
N ARG A 26 0.76 4.24 -5.31
CA ARG A 26 -0.54 3.95 -5.89
C ARG A 26 -0.67 2.46 -6.21
N LEU A 27 -1.71 1.83 -5.67
CA LEU A 27 -2.15 0.49 -6.07
C LEU A 27 -3.14 0.60 -7.23
N ASN A 28 -2.75 0.13 -8.41
CA ASN A 28 -3.63 0.05 -9.60
C ASN A 28 -3.95 -1.42 -9.87
N THR A 29 -5.08 -1.90 -9.35
CA THR A 29 -5.49 -3.29 -9.56
C THR A 29 -7.00 -3.41 -9.76
N TRP A 30 -7.40 -4.44 -10.49
CA TRP A 30 -8.79 -4.85 -10.60
C TRP A 30 -9.09 -5.87 -9.51
N LEU A 31 -10.24 -5.71 -8.85
CA LEU A 31 -10.73 -6.65 -7.84
C LEU A 31 -11.88 -7.46 -8.41
N SER A 32 -12.03 -8.69 -7.93
CA SER A 32 -13.27 -9.43 -8.16
C SER A 32 -14.46 -8.68 -7.54
N THR A 33 -15.67 -8.88 -8.09
CA THR A 33 -16.88 -8.25 -7.57
C THR A 33 -17.08 -8.55 -6.09
N GLY A 34 -16.85 -9.80 -5.66
CA GLY A 34 -16.97 -10.21 -4.27
C GLY A 34 -16.02 -9.44 -3.33
N ALA A 35 -14.76 -9.29 -3.73
CA ALA A 35 -13.77 -8.54 -2.95
C ALA A 35 -14.12 -7.05 -2.85
N SER A 36 -14.57 -6.44 -3.95
CA SER A 36 -15.02 -5.04 -3.99
C SER A 36 -16.19 -4.79 -3.02
N LEU A 37 -17.22 -5.66 -3.05
CA LEU A 37 -18.36 -5.56 -2.15
C LEU A 37 -17.97 -5.78 -0.67
N ALA A 38 -17.08 -6.73 -0.40
CA ALA A 38 -16.57 -6.97 0.95
C ALA A 38 -15.80 -5.76 1.49
N LEU A 39 -14.91 -5.19 0.68
CA LEU A 39 -14.13 -4.00 1.02
C LEU A 39 -15.04 -2.80 1.35
N ALA A 40 -16.10 -2.58 0.56
CA ALA A 40 -17.08 -1.53 0.82
C ALA A 40 -17.82 -1.73 2.16
N ARG A 41 -18.25 -2.96 2.48
CA ARG A 41 -18.91 -3.26 3.76
C ARG A 41 -17.96 -3.08 4.95
N LEU A 42 -16.71 -3.50 4.84
CA LEU A 42 -15.71 -3.35 5.89
C LEU A 42 -15.40 -1.87 6.17
N ALA A 43 -15.19 -1.08 5.12
CA ALA A 43 -14.97 0.36 5.23
C ALA A 43 -16.13 1.04 5.97
N LYS A 44 -17.38 0.70 5.58
CA LYS A 44 -18.59 1.20 6.26
C LYS A 44 -18.65 0.78 7.73
N ARG A 45 -18.38 -0.49 8.03
CA ARG A 45 -18.43 -1.02 9.40
C ARG A 45 -17.44 -0.32 10.33
N TYR A 46 -16.23 -0.05 9.84
CA TYR A 46 -15.17 0.59 10.63
C TYR A 46 -15.21 2.12 10.59
N GLY A 47 -16.05 2.73 9.76
CA GLY A 47 -16.12 4.19 9.61
C GLY A 47 -14.86 4.79 8.96
N VAL A 48 -14.17 4.02 8.11
CA VAL A 48 -12.89 4.42 7.49
C VAL A 48 -12.96 4.33 5.97
N THR A 49 -11.92 4.80 5.29
CA THR A 49 -11.82 4.69 3.83
C THR A 49 -11.47 3.26 3.40
N GLN A 50 -11.88 2.85 2.19
CA GLN A 50 -11.47 1.55 1.62
C GLN A 50 -9.94 1.43 1.52
N ARG A 51 -9.24 2.54 1.20
CA ARG A 51 -7.77 2.61 1.22
C ARG A 51 -7.22 2.21 2.59
N GLU A 52 -7.77 2.78 3.65
CA GLU A 52 -7.32 2.48 5.01
C GLU A 52 -7.61 1.04 5.44
N VAL A 53 -8.73 0.45 4.99
CA VAL A 53 -8.96 -0.99 5.20
C VAL A 53 -7.85 -1.81 4.53
N LEU A 54 -7.53 -1.53 3.26
CA LEU A 54 -6.45 -2.23 2.56
C LEU A 54 -5.10 -2.07 3.27
N GLU A 55 -4.74 -0.84 3.65
CA GLU A 55 -3.49 -0.56 4.37
C GLU A 55 -3.41 -1.35 5.69
N ARG A 56 -4.48 -1.36 6.49
CA ARG A 56 -4.52 -2.12 7.75
C ARG A 56 -4.35 -3.62 7.53
N PHE A 57 -5.03 -4.20 6.54
CA PHE A 57 -4.92 -5.64 6.25
C PHE A 57 -3.53 -6.01 5.71
N ILE A 58 -2.97 -5.21 4.81
CA ILE A 58 -1.65 -5.46 4.22
C ILE A 58 -0.57 -5.38 5.30
N CYS A 59 -0.56 -4.31 6.11
CA CYS A 59 0.42 -4.16 7.18
C CYS A 59 0.26 -5.23 8.28
N ALA A 60 -0.97 -5.57 8.66
CA ALA A 60 -1.18 -6.61 9.68
C ALA A 60 -0.69 -7.99 9.21
N GLU A 61 -0.85 -8.33 7.94
CA GLU A 61 -0.34 -9.60 7.40
C GLU A 61 1.17 -9.58 7.24
N ASP A 62 1.75 -8.47 6.79
CA ASP A 62 3.21 -8.26 6.74
C ASP A 62 3.84 -8.42 8.13
N ASP A 63 3.31 -7.71 9.14
CA ASP A 63 3.75 -7.80 10.53
C ASP A 63 3.62 -9.23 11.08
N ARG A 64 2.52 -9.92 10.76
CA ARG A 64 2.30 -11.32 11.17
C ARG A 64 3.38 -12.23 10.61
N ILE A 65 3.72 -12.08 9.33
CA ILE A 65 4.78 -12.88 8.69
C ILE A 65 6.14 -12.52 9.30
N LEU A 66 6.46 -11.23 9.42
CA LEU A 66 7.73 -10.74 9.97
C LEU A 66 7.95 -11.20 11.41
N SER A 67 6.90 -11.29 12.23
CA SER A 67 7.00 -11.79 13.60
C SER A 67 7.50 -13.24 13.70
N GLY A 68 7.35 -14.02 12.62
CA GLY A 68 7.83 -15.39 12.52
C GLY A 68 9.22 -15.53 11.90
N ILE A 69 9.83 -14.43 11.42
CA ILE A 69 11.12 -14.46 10.74
C ILE A 69 12.19 -13.87 11.65
N LYS A 70 13.28 -14.60 11.86
CA LYS A 70 14.43 -14.09 12.62
C LYS A 70 15.15 -13.01 11.79
N PRO A 71 15.51 -11.85 12.38
CA PRO A 71 16.35 -10.87 11.70
C PRO A 71 17.68 -11.47 11.19
N ASP A 72 18.13 -10.98 10.04
CA ASP A 72 19.39 -11.39 9.37
C ASP A 72 19.49 -12.89 9.01
N SER A 73 18.38 -13.62 9.07
CA SER A 73 18.30 -15.00 8.60
C SER A 73 18.22 -15.09 7.07
N PRO A 74 18.53 -16.25 6.47
CA PRO A 74 18.26 -16.48 5.05
C PRO A 74 16.81 -16.20 4.67
N GLU A 75 15.86 -16.55 5.55
CA GLU A 75 14.43 -16.31 5.37
C GLU A 75 14.10 -14.81 5.35
N TRP A 76 14.77 -14.01 6.19
CA TRP A 76 14.65 -12.55 6.17
C TRP A 76 15.10 -11.97 4.83
N ASN A 77 16.27 -12.38 4.36
CA ASN A 77 16.80 -11.89 3.07
C ASN A 77 15.89 -12.29 1.90
N ALA A 78 15.33 -13.50 1.93
CA ALA A 78 14.39 -13.98 0.93
C ALA A 78 13.08 -13.17 0.95
N TYR A 79 12.53 -12.87 2.13
CA TYR A 79 11.29 -12.11 2.27
C TYR A 79 11.41 -10.67 1.74
N PHE A 80 12.54 -10.01 2.02
CA PHE A 80 12.80 -8.64 1.57
C PHE A 80 13.46 -8.53 0.18
N ASP A 81 13.67 -9.66 -0.52
CA ASP A 81 14.43 -9.73 -1.78
C ASP A 81 15.77 -8.98 -1.70
N ILE A 82 16.44 -9.07 -0.54
CA ILE A 82 17.76 -8.47 -0.36
C ILE A 82 18.74 -9.37 -1.10
N LYS A 83 19.14 -8.96 -2.31
CA LYS A 83 20.28 -9.59 -2.98
C LYS A 83 21.50 -9.44 -2.08
N THR A 84 21.94 -10.52 -1.47
CA THR A 84 23.22 -10.57 -0.76
C THR A 84 24.31 -10.26 -1.77
N VAL A 85 24.84 -9.04 -1.74
CA VAL A 85 26.04 -8.68 -2.48
C VAL A 85 27.18 -9.40 -1.76
N THR A 86 27.60 -10.55 -2.29
CA THR A 86 28.84 -11.19 -1.86
C THR A 86 30.01 -10.29 -2.28
N PRO A 87 30.94 -9.93 -1.37
CA PRO A 87 32.10 -9.11 -1.68
C PRO A 87 33.11 -9.81 -2.60
#